data_AF-A0A851DMG5-F1
#
_entry.id   AF-A0A851DMG5-F1
#
_cell.length_a   1.000
_cell.length_b   1.000
_cell.length_c   1.000
_cell.angle_alpha   90.00
_cell.angle_beta   90.00
_cell.angle_gamma   90.00
#
_symmetry.space_group_name_H-M   'P 1'
#
loop_
_entity.id
_entity.type
_entity.pdbx_description
1 polymer ?
#
loop_
_entity_poly.entity_id
_entity_poly.type
_entity_poly.pdbx_seq_one_letter_code
_entity_poly.pdbx_strand_id
1 'polypeptide(L)'
;VAKTSLTSPPWPEVKLPDPAEEAKHHAEVVRKVNEMIAAGQYGRLFAVVHFASKQWKITSEDLIMMDNVLEAECGDRIRMEKVLLVGADDFTLIGRPLLG
;
A
#
# COMPACT_ATOMS: atom_id res chain seq x y z
N VAL A 1 -11.27 41.52 -13.02
CA VAL A 1 -10.05 41.61 -13.86
C VAL A 1 -10.35 40.93 -15.19
N ALA A 2 -9.96 41.51 -16.34
CA ALA A 2 -10.20 40.90 -17.64
C ALA A 2 -9.43 39.57 -17.76
N LYS A 3 -10.04 38.52 -18.29
CA LYS A 3 -9.40 37.20 -18.39
C LYS A 3 -8.31 37.23 -19.46
N THR A 4 -7.04 37.11 -19.05
CA THR A 4 -5.87 37.01 -19.92
C THR A 4 -5.09 35.74 -19.61
N SER A 5 -4.05 35.45 -20.41
CA SER A 5 -3.13 34.35 -20.19
C SER A 5 -2.37 34.41 -18.85
N LEU A 6 -2.40 35.55 -18.15
CA LEU A 6 -1.70 35.76 -16.87
C LEU A 6 -2.64 36.06 -15.70
N THR A 7 -3.95 36.09 -15.90
CA THR A 7 -4.90 36.39 -14.81
C THR A 7 -5.28 35.20 -13.93
N SER A 8 -4.97 33.99 -14.37
CA SER A 8 -5.15 32.77 -13.59
C SER A 8 -3.99 31.82 -13.89
N PRO A 9 -3.61 30.95 -12.95
CA PRO A 9 -2.63 29.90 -13.22
C PRO A 9 -3.03 29.05 -14.44
N PRO A 10 -2.06 28.41 -15.12
CA PRO A 10 -2.34 27.59 -16.29
C PRO A 10 -3.04 26.27 -15.94
N TRP A 11 -3.06 25.87 -14.66
CA TRP A 11 -3.79 24.71 -14.17
C TRP A 11 -5.21 25.06 -13.72
N PRO A 12 -6.16 24.12 -13.85
CA PRO A 12 -7.53 24.33 -13.40
C PRO A 12 -7.59 24.45 -11.88
N GLU A 13 -8.55 25.23 -11.40
CA GLU A 13 -8.89 25.28 -9.99
C GLU A 13 -9.59 23.96 -9.60
N VAL A 14 -9.04 23.26 -8.60
CA VAL A 14 -9.59 22.02 -8.07
C VAL A 14 -10.22 22.28 -6.71
N LYS A 15 -11.49 21.90 -6.54
CA LYS A 15 -12.18 21.95 -5.26
C LYS A 15 -12.21 20.55 -4.66
N LEU A 16 -11.72 20.43 -3.43
CA LEU A 16 -11.78 19.19 -2.67
C LEU A 16 -13.23 18.92 -2.20
N PRO A 17 -13.61 17.64 -2.03
CA PRO A 17 -14.90 17.27 -1.46
C PRO A 17 -15.03 17.74 0.00
N ASP A 18 -16.26 17.72 0.50
CA ASP A 18 -16.52 18.04 1.90
C ASP A 18 -15.93 16.95 2.83
N PRO A 19 -15.22 17.34 3.92
CA PRO A 19 -14.56 16.36 4.80
C PRO A 19 -15.51 15.35 5.44
N ALA A 20 -16.77 15.72 5.72
CA ALA A 20 -17.72 14.81 6.35
C ALA A 20 -18.28 13.78 5.35
N GLU A 21 -18.46 14.16 4.09
CA GLU A 21 -18.81 13.22 3.02
C GLU A 21 -17.64 12.29 2.70
N GLU A 22 -16.42 12.83 2.62
CA GLU A 22 -15.21 12.07 2.36
C GLU A 22 -14.95 11.02 3.45
N ALA A 23 -15.13 11.37 4.73
CA ALA A 23 -14.98 10.44 5.84
C ALA A 23 -15.97 9.26 5.78
N LYS A 24 -17.23 9.52 5.37
CA LYS A 24 -18.22 8.46 5.17
C LYS A 24 -17.83 7.54 4.02
N HIS A 25 -17.42 8.12 2.90
CA HIS A 25 -16.96 7.36 1.75
C HIS A 25 -15.75 6.47 2.09
N HIS A 26 -14.77 7.02 2.81
CA HIS A 26 -13.61 6.26 3.31
C HIS A 26 -14.03 5.06 4.17
N ALA A 27 -14.94 5.25 5.12
CA ALA A 27 -15.42 4.17 5.98
C ALA A 27 -16.14 3.06 5.17
N GLU A 28 -16.94 3.43 4.17
CA GLU A 28 -17.63 2.48 3.29
C GLU A 28 -16.66 1.65 2.44
N VAL A 29 -15.64 2.29 1.86
CA VAL A 29 -14.60 1.62 1.06
C VAL A 29 -13.80 0.64 1.92
N VAL A 30 -13.37 1.08 3.11
CA VAL A 30 -12.65 0.21 4.06
C VAL A 30 -13.49 -1.01 4.44
N ARG A 31 -14.80 -0.82 4.71
CA ARG A 31 -15.69 -1.93 5.02
C ARG A 31 -15.78 -2.93 3.87
N LYS A 32 -15.95 -2.47 2.62
CA LYS A 32 -16.01 -3.35 1.43
C LYS A 32 -14.72 -4.15 1.25
N VAL A 33 -13.56 -3.51 1.40
CA VAL A 33 -12.26 -4.19 1.32
C VAL A 33 -12.15 -5.26 2.41
N ASN A 34 -12.56 -4.95 3.63
CA ASN A 34 -12.56 -5.92 4.72
C ASN A 34 -13.51 -7.11 4.47
N GLU A 35 -14.69 -6.88 3.88
CA GLU A 35 -15.61 -7.94 3.48
C GLU A 35 -15.02 -8.83 2.38
N MET A 36 -14.36 -8.26 1.36
CA MET A 36 -13.66 -9.04 0.31
C MET A 36 -12.54 -9.91 0.90
N ILE A 37 -11.75 -9.36 1.84
CA ILE A 37 -10.70 -10.11 2.53
C ILE A 37 -11.31 -11.26 3.36
N ALA A 38 -12.36 -10.97 4.14
CA ALA A 38 -13.03 -11.98 4.97
C ALA A 38 -13.67 -13.11 4.13
N ALA A 39 -14.17 -12.78 2.94
CA ALA A 39 -14.73 -13.74 1.99
C ALA A 39 -13.67 -14.53 1.20
N GLY A 40 -12.38 -14.22 1.36
CA GLY A 40 -11.30 -14.83 0.58
C GLY A 40 -11.33 -14.44 -0.90
N GLN A 41 -11.98 -13.33 -1.24
CA GLN A 41 -12.12 -12.81 -2.61
C GLN A 41 -10.87 -12.03 -3.01
N TYR A 42 -9.72 -12.71 -3.00
CA TYR A 42 -8.47 -12.15 -3.48
C TYR A 42 -7.63 -13.25 -4.14
N GLY A 43 -6.95 -12.89 -5.22
CA GLY A 43 -6.00 -13.77 -5.90
C GLY A 43 -4.63 -13.81 -5.21
N ARG A 44 -3.58 -13.94 -6.01
CA ARG A 44 -2.21 -13.89 -5.53
C ARG A 44 -1.89 -12.50 -4.95
N LEU A 45 -1.33 -12.48 -3.75
CA LEU A 45 -0.88 -11.25 -3.08
C LEU A 45 0.60 -10.98 -3.36
N PHE A 46 0.99 -9.71 -3.33
CA PHE A 46 2.37 -9.28 -3.24
C PHE A 46 2.55 -8.35 -2.04
N ALA A 47 3.77 -8.26 -1.53
CA ALA A 47 4.11 -7.37 -0.42
C ALA A 47 5.39 -6.60 -0.73
N VAL A 48 5.51 -5.42 -0.13
CA VAL A 48 6.76 -4.67 -0.03
C VAL A 48 7.26 -4.78 1.40
N VAL A 49 8.39 -5.44 1.59
CA VAL A 49 9.01 -5.65 2.91
C VAL A 49 10.31 -4.87 3.02
N HIS A 50 10.58 -4.32 4.20
CA HIS A 50 11.88 -3.73 4.52
C HIS A 50 12.70 -4.74 5.30
N PHE A 51 13.76 -5.24 4.67
CA PHE A 51 14.61 -6.26 5.25
C PHE A 51 16.06 -6.03 4.84
N ALA A 52 17.00 -6.21 5.78
CA ALA A 52 18.43 -5.93 5.59
C ALA A 52 18.71 -4.53 4.97
N SER A 53 18.04 -3.50 5.49
CA SER A 53 18.15 -2.09 5.01
C SER A 53 17.77 -1.87 3.54
N LYS A 54 17.14 -2.85 2.89
CA LYS A 54 16.64 -2.78 1.51
C LYS A 54 15.12 -3.01 1.51
N GLN A 55 14.44 -2.48 0.50
CA GLN A 55 13.02 -2.76 0.26
C GLN A 55 12.91 -3.80 -0.84
N TRP A 56 12.10 -4.82 -0.60
CA TRP A 56 11.88 -5.93 -1.53
C TRP A 56 10.42 -6.01 -1.88
N LYS A 57 10.11 -5.99 -3.18
CA LYS A 57 8.80 -6.42 -3.68
C LYS A 57 8.86 -7.94 -3.82
N ILE A 58 8.02 -8.64 -3.06
CA ILE A 58 7.98 -10.10 -3.03
C ILE A 58 6.56 -10.61 -3.22
N THR A 59 6.42 -11.79 -3.78
CA THR A 59 5.20 -12.61 -3.73
C THR A 59 5.56 -14.02 -3.24
N SER A 60 4.55 -14.86 -3.02
CA SER A 60 4.76 -16.26 -2.65
C SER A 60 5.63 -16.96 -3.70
N GLU A 61 6.54 -17.82 -3.25
CA GLU A 61 7.47 -18.61 -4.08
C GLU A 61 8.64 -17.82 -4.71
N ASP A 62 8.79 -16.52 -4.38
CA ASP A 62 9.97 -15.76 -4.80
C ASP A 62 11.21 -16.11 -3.96
N LEU A 63 12.38 -15.98 -4.58
CA LEU A 63 13.68 -16.04 -3.93
C LEU A 63 14.28 -14.63 -3.85
N ILE A 64 14.74 -14.24 -2.66
CA ILE A 64 15.50 -13.01 -2.45
C ILE A 64 16.95 -13.35 -2.08
N MET A 65 17.89 -12.57 -2.61
CA MET A 65 19.31 -12.70 -2.30
C MET A 65 19.76 -11.46 -1.51
N MET A 66 20.49 -11.69 -0.42
CA MET A 66 21.02 -10.63 0.42
C MET A 66 22.49 -10.88 0.72
N ASP A 67 23.25 -9.80 0.85
CA ASP A 67 24.70 -9.84 1.11
C ASP A 67 25.01 -9.93 2.61
N ASN A 68 23.99 -9.86 3.46
CA ASN A 68 24.10 -9.83 4.91
C ASN A 68 23.98 -11.23 5.51
N VAL A 69 24.77 -11.50 6.56
CA VAL A 69 24.60 -12.72 7.37
C VAL A 69 23.34 -12.56 8.22
N LEU A 70 22.47 -13.57 8.19
CA LEU A 70 21.32 -13.69 9.07
C LEU A 70 21.63 -14.76 10.12
N GLU A 71 21.35 -14.47 11.39
CA GLU A 71 21.48 -15.43 12.50
C GLU A 71 20.32 -16.44 12.45
N ALA A 72 20.33 -17.31 11.44
CA ALA A 72 19.36 -18.37 11.23
C ALA A 72 20.01 -19.56 10.53
N GLU A 73 19.54 -20.77 10.82
CA GLU A 73 20.00 -22.00 10.19
C GLU A 73 19.27 -22.27 8.87
N CYS A 74 19.88 -23.11 8.03
CA CYS A 74 19.26 -23.52 6.78
C CYS A 74 18.00 -24.34 7.07
N GLY A 75 16.84 -23.84 6.63
CA GLY A 75 15.53 -24.47 6.86
C GLY A 75 14.66 -23.71 7.87
N ASP A 76 15.21 -22.70 8.55
CA ASP A 76 14.44 -21.88 9.49
C ASP A 76 13.34 -21.09 8.80
N ARG A 77 12.20 -20.95 9.50
CA ARG A 77 11.07 -20.13 9.07
C ARG A 77 11.07 -18.82 9.82
N ILE A 78 11.26 -17.73 9.09
CA ILE A 78 11.40 -16.39 9.66
C ILE A 78 10.21 -15.54 9.24
N ARG A 79 9.59 -14.86 10.20
CA ARG A 79 8.53 -13.88 9.93
C ARG A 79 9.14 -12.50 9.75
N MET A 80 8.94 -11.90 8.58
CA MET A 80 9.32 -10.50 8.35
C MET A 80 8.26 -9.58 8.97
N GLU A 81 8.67 -8.72 9.91
CA GLU A 81 7.75 -7.82 10.62
C GLU A 81 7.50 -6.50 9.87
N LYS A 82 8.51 -5.99 9.16
CA LYS A 82 8.46 -4.67 8.52
C LYS A 82 7.82 -4.76 7.13
N VAL A 83 6.50 -4.82 7.08
CA VAL A 83 5.71 -4.77 5.84
C VAL A 83 5.24 -3.34 5.59
N LEU A 84 5.60 -2.76 4.45
CA LEU A 84 5.21 -1.40 4.06
C LEU A 84 3.87 -1.38 3.35
N LEU A 85 3.64 -2.39 2.51
CA LEU A 85 2.47 -2.47 1.64
C LEU A 85 2.15 -3.94 1.35
N VAL A 86 0.86 -4.26 1.24
CA VAL A 86 0.36 -5.52 0.69
C VAL A 86 -0.64 -5.20 -0.41
N GLY A 87 -0.46 -5.78 -1.59
CA GLY A 87 -1.34 -5.58 -2.74
C GLY A 87 -1.98 -6.89 -3.20
N ALA A 88 -3.25 -6.79 -3.56
CA ALA A 88 -4.02 -7.77 -4.31
C ALA A 88 -4.28 -7.23 -5.73
N ASP A 89 -5.09 -7.96 -6.51
CA ASP A 89 -5.53 -7.50 -7.84
C ASP A 89 -6.46 -6.28 -7.73
N ASP A 90 -7.40 -6.32 -6.77
CA ASP A 90 -8.48 -5.33 -6.64
C ASP A 90 -8.29 -4.30 -5.50
N PHE A 91 -7.29 -4.48 -4.64
CA PHE A 91 -7.05 -3.57 -3.52
C PHE A 91 -5.58 -3.52 -3.10
N THR A 92 -5.21 -2.48 -2.37
CA THR A 92 -3.87 -2.34 -1.79
C THR A 92 -3.97 -1.73 -0.40
N LEU A 93 -3.22 -2.30 0.55
CA LEU A 93 -3.09 -1.83 1.93
C LEU A 93 -1.72 -1.17 2.08
N ILE A 94 -1.69 0.09 2.49
CA ILE A 94 -0.46 0.88 2.62
C ILE A 94 -0.29 1.32 4.07
N GLY A 95 0.87 0.99 4.65
CA GLY A 95 1.26 1.36 5.99
C GLY A 95 1.62 2.85 6.14
N ARG A 96 1.61 3.34 7.38
CA ARG A 96 2.07 4.69 7.73
C ARG A 96 3.02 4.65 8.94
N PRO A 97 4.30 4.30 8.76
CA PRO A 97 4.93 3.82 7.53
C PRO A 97 4.81 2.29 7.32
N LEU A 98 4.49 1.54 8.38
CA LEU A 98 4.36 0.08 8.35
C LEU A 98 2.89 -0.33 8.54
N LEU A 99 2.56 -1.53 8.07
CA LEU A 99 1.34 -2.23 8.44
C LEU A 99 1.52 -2.89 9.81
N GLY A 100 0.42 -3.02 10.56
CA GLY A 100 0.39 -3.59 11.92
C GLY A 100 -0.41 -4.88 12.00
#